data_AF-A0A1T4T6E5-F1
#
_entry.id   AF-A0A1T4T6E5-F1
#
_cell.length_a   1.000
_cell.length_b   1.000
_cell.length_c   1.000
_cell.angle_alpha   90.00
_cell.angle_beta   90.00
_cell.angle_gamma   90.00
#
_symmetry.space_group_name_H-M   'P 1'
#
loop_
_entity.id
_entity.type
_entity.pdbx_description
1 polymer ?
#
loop_
_entity_poly.entity_id
_entity_poly.type
_entity_poly.pdbx_seq_one_letter_code
_entity_poly.pdbx_strand_id
1 'polypeptide(L)'
;MIDLQGAELDDVIAAEKKQVAFEYHNEAWADGISDGIEAEILAETAISTALTELVRLHGEAEVLEFVKELQQRVEFGEFRAIELLQ
;
A
#
# COMPACT_ATOMS: atom_id res chain seq x y z
N MET A 1 22.06 25.73 12.75
CA MET A 1 22.30 24.81 11.62
C MET A 1 21.16 23.81 11.65
N ILE A 2 20.35 23.75 10.61
CA ILE A 2 19.35 22.68 10.44
C ILE A 2 20.13 21.42 10.10
N ASP A 3 19.84 20.30 10.79
CA ASP A 3 20.44 19.00 10.50
C ASP A 3 19.83 18.40 9.23
N LEU A 4 20.28 18.92 8.10
CA LEU A 4 19.87 18.48 6.77
C LEU A 4 20.40 17.08 6.44
N GLN A 5 21.46 16.62 7.11
CA GLN A 5 22.05 15.30 6.85
C GLN A 5 21.26 14.18 7.55
N GLY A 6 20.74 14.44 8.75
CA GLY A 6 19.86 13.50 9.46
C GLY A 6 18.52 13.30 8.75
N ALA A 7 17.88 14.38 8.27
CA ALA A 7 16.60 14.30 7.57
C ALA A 7 16.69 13.49 6.26
N GLU A 8 17.74 13.71 5.45
CA GLU A 8 17.97 12.94 4.22
C GLU A 8 18.20 11.45 4.51
N LEU A 9 18.89 11.13 5.62
CA LEU A 9 19.08 9.74 6.03
C LEU A 9 17.76 9.09 6.45
N ASP A 10 16.91 9.79 7.19
CA ASP A 10 15.58 9.29 7.59
C ASP A 10 14.68 9.04 6.38
N ASP A 11 14.70 9.92 5.37
CA ASP A 11 13.95 9.76 4.13
C ASP A 11 14.43 8.55 3.32
N VAL A 12 15.76 8.35 3.21
CA VAL A 12 16.34 7.15 2.59
C VAL A 12 15.90 5.89 3.33
N ILE A 13 15.98 5.87 4.66
CA ILE A 13 15.55 4.72 5.47
C ILE A 13 14.06 4.44 5.26
N ALA A 14 13.22 5.48 5.20
CA ALA A 14 11.79 5.33 4.96
C ALA A 14 11.50 4.77 3.57
N ALA A 15 12.25 5.20 2.55
CA ALA A 15 12.13 4.67 1.18
C ALA A 15 12.52 3.18 1.14
N GLU A 16 13.65 2.80 1.75
CA GLU A 16 14.09 1.40 1.81
C GLU A 16 13.07 0.51 2.53
N LYS A 17 12.50 0.96 3.65
CA LYS A 17 11.44 0.21 4.35
C LYS A 17 10.19 0.01 3.49
N LYS A 18 9.79 1.03 2.71
CA LYS A 18 8.67 0.93 1.78
C LYS A 18 8.97 -0.07 0.66
N GLN A 19 10.18 -0.04 0.12
CA GLN A 19 10.63 -0.97 -0.92
C GLN A 19 10.56 -2.42 -0.43
N VAL A 20 11.14 -2.69 0.75
CA VAL A 20 11.11 -4.04 1.34
C VAL A 20 9.67 -4.49 1.64
N ALA A 21 8.81 -3.61 2.15
CA ALA A 21 7.41 -3.96 2.38
C ALA A 21 6.68 -4.33 1.07
N PHE A 22 6.99 -3.64 -0.02
CA PHE A 22 6.43 -3.95 -1.33
C PHE A 22 6.89 -5.33 -1.83
N GLU A 23 8.15 -5.69 -1.62
CA GLU A 23 8.68 -7.02 -1.96
C GLU A 23 7.95 -8.13 -1.19
N TYR A 24 7.76 -7.97 0.13
CA TYR A 24 6.98 -8.91 0.94
C TYR A 24 5.54 -9.10 0.43
N HIS A 25 4.88 -8.01 0.01
CA HIS A 25 3.53 -8.10 -0.54
C HIS A 25 3.51 -8.82 -1.88
N ASN A 26 4.49 -8.59 -2.76
CA ASN A 26 4.58 -9.28 -4.05
C ASN A 26 4.83 -10.78 -3.90
N GLU A 27 5.71 -11.17 -2.97
CA GLU A 27 5.96 -12.58 -2.66
C GLU A 27 4.69 -13.26 -2.14
N ALA A 28 4.03 -12.67 -1.14
CA ALA A 28 2.78 -13.19 -0.61
C ALA A 28 1.68 -13.30 -1.68
N TRP A 29 1.65 -12.36 -2.62
CA TRP A 29 0.74 -12.39 -3.75
C TRP A 29 1.05 -13.56 -4.69
N ALA A 30 2.31 -13.72 -5.09
CA ALA A 30 2.74 -14.79 -5.99
C ALA A 30 2.48 -16.18 -5.37
N ASP A 31 2.78 -16.34 -4.08
CA ASP A 31 2.53 -17.59 -3.35
C ASP A 31 1.03 -17.90 -3.27
N GLY A 32 0.20 -16.92 -2.93
CA GLY A 32 -1.26 -17.10 -2.87
C GLY A 32 -1.85 -17.53 -4.21
N ILE A 33 -1.41 -16.92 -5.31
CA ILE A 33 -1.81 -17.32 -6.66
C ILE A 33 -1.31 -18.75 -6.98
N SER A 34 -0.07 -19.09 -6.61
CA SER A 34 0.50 -20.43 -6.82
C SER A 34 -0.28 -21.50 -6.06
N ASP A 35 -0.80 -21.17 -4.87
CA ASP A 35 -1.65 -22.05 -4.05
C ASP A 35 -3.10 -22.15 -4.56
N GLY A 36 -3.44 -21.42 -5.64
CA GLY A 36 -4.76 -21.46 -6.28
C GLY A 36 -5.79 -20.51 -5.66
N ILE A 37 -5.36 -19.54 -4.85
CA ILE A 37 -6.25 -18.49 -4.33
C ILE A 37 -6.54 -17.49 -5.45
N GLU A 38 -7.82 -17.14 -5.62
CA GLU A 38 -8.22 -16.15 -6.61
C GLU A 38 -7.67 -14.76 -6.24
N ALA A 39 -7.21 -14.01 -7.25
CA ALA A 39 -6.65 -12.67 -7.06
C ALA A 39 -7.65 -11.70 -6.36
N GLU A 40 -8.94 -11.87 -6.62
CA GLU A 40 -10.00 -11.08 -5.98
C GLU A 40 -10.08 -11.37 -4.47
N ILE A 41 -9.96 -12.64 -4.06
CA ILE A 41 -9.92 -13.03 -2.63
C ILE A 41 -8.66 -12.47 -1.96
N LEU A 42 -7.50 -12.55 -2.62
CA LEU A 42 -6.27 -11.95 -2.10
C LEU A 42 -6.40 -10.43 -1.94
N ALA A 43 -6.99 -9.74 -2.91
CA ALA A 43 -7.23 -8.30 -2.86
C ALA A 43 -8.15 -7.92 -1.68
N GLU A 44 -9.30 -8.59 -1.56
CA GLU A 44 -10.29 -8.31 -0.51
C GLU A 44 -9.69 -8.53 0.88
N THR A 45 -9.00 -9.66 1.08
CA THR A 45 -8.36 -9.98 2.36
C THR A 45 -7.22 -9.03 2.71
N ALA A 46 -6.41 -8.61 1.73
CA ALA A 46 -5.36 -7.62 1.92
C ALA A 46 -5.93 -6.24 2.32
N ILE A 47 -7.00 -5.78 1.65
CA ILE A 47 -7.67 -4.51 1.97
C ILE A 47 -8.26 -4.56 3.38
N SER A 48 -8.98 -5.64 3.73
CA SER A 48 -9.55 -5.83 5.06
C SER A 48 -8.48 -5.80 6.15
N THR A 49 -7.36 -6.50 5.94
CA THR A 49 -6.22 -6.53 6.86
C THR A 49 -5.59 -5.14 7.02
N ALA A 50 -5.33 -4.45 5.91
CA ALA A 50 -4.73 -3.12 5.92
C ALA A 50 -5.62 -2.11 6.65
N LEU A 51 -6.92 -2.07 6.35
CA LEU A 51 -7.86 -1.16 7.00
C LEU A 51 -8.01 -1.47 8.50
N THR A 52 -8.02 -2.75 8.89
CA THR A 52 -8.05 -3.15 10.30
C THR A 52 -6.84 -2.61 11.06
N GLU A 53 -5.64 -2.75 10.50
CA GLU A 53 -4.41 -2.24 11.12
C GLU A 53 -4.36 -0.72 11.14
N LEU A 54 -4.80 -0.05 10.07
CA LEU A 54 -4.88 1.41 10.05
C LEU A 54 -5.85 1.93 11.13
N VAL A 55 -7.02 1.29 11.30
CA VAL A 55 -7.97 1.67 12.36
C VAL A 55 -7.37 1.45 13.74
N ARG A 56 -6.61 0.36 13.92
CA ARG A 56 -5.91 0.08 15.18
C ARG A 56 -4.85 1.14 15.51
N LEU A 57 -4.16 1.67 14.50
CA LEU A 57 -3.08 2.64 14.66
C LEU A 57 -3.55 4.10 14.75
N HIS A 58 -4.59 4.47 13.99
CA HIS A 58 -5.00 5.86 13.76
C HIS A 58 -6.44 6.15 14.21
N GLY A 59 -7.23 5.12 14.51
CA GLY A 59 -8.64 5.26 14.84
C GLY A 59 -9.53 5.38 13.60
N GLU A 60 -10.81 5.08 13.78
CA GLU A 60 -11.78 4.94 12.67
C GLU A 60 -12.00 6.24 11.89
N ALA A 61 -12.03 7.39 12.58
CA ALA A 61 -12.26 8.69 11.94
C ALA A 61 -11.16 9.07 10.95
N GLU A 62 -9.89 8.85 11.31
CA GLU A 62 -8.75 9.15 10.42
C GLU A 62 -8.74 8.21 9.20
N VAL A 63 -9.07 6.93 9.41
CA VAL A 63 -9.14 5.96 8.30
C VAL A 63 -10.29 6.25 7.35
N LEU A 64 -11.43 6.75 7.85
CA LEU A 64 -12.53 7.18 6.98
C LEU A 64 -12.13 8.33 6.06
N GLU A 65 -11.35 9.29 6.54
CA GLU A 65 -10.81 10.34 5.65
C GLU A 65 -9.80 9.78 4.64
N PHE A 66 -8.90 8.89 5.08
CA PHE A 66 -7.98 8.19 4.18
C PHE A 66 -8.70 7.41 3.07
N VAL A 67 -9.80 6.72 3.39
CA VAL A 67 -10.59 5.97 2.40
C VAL A 67 -11.27 6.90 1.40
N LYS A 68 -11.74 8.09 1.82
CA LYS A 68 -12.29 9.10 0.90
C LYS A 68 -11.24 9.61 -0.08
N GLU A 69 -10.01 9.84 0.37
CA GLU A 69 -8.90 10.20 -0.52
C GLU A 69 -8.57 9.06 -1.49
N LEU A 70 -8.55 7.82 -1.01
CA LEU A 70 -8.33 6.65 -1.85
C LEU A 70 -9.42 6.51 -2.92
N GLN A 71 -10.69 6.76 -2.58
CA GLN A 71 -11.79 6.81 -3.53
C GLN A 71 -11.52 7.85 -4.63
N GLN A 72 -11.13 9.07 -4.26
CA GLN A 72 -10.81 10.11 -5.24
C GLN A 72 -9.70 9.66 -6.21
N ARG A 73 -8.65 9.02 -5.69
CA ARG A 73 -7.54 8.47 -6.51
C ARG A 73 -8.03 7.43 -7.51
N VAL A 74 -8.95 6.54 -7.11
CA VAL A 74 -9.61 5.59 -8.02
C VAL A 74 -10.43 6.32 -9.09
N GLU A 75 -11.21 7.32 -8.71
CA GLU A 75 -12.04 8.11 -9.62
C GLU A 75 -11.18 8.87 -10.66
N PHE A 76 -10.02 9.38 -10.25
CA PHE A 76 -9.03 9.98 -11.14
C PHE A 76 -8.28 8.96 -12.01
N GLY A 77 -8.51 7.67 -11.81
CA GLY A 77 -7.92 6.60 -12.61
C GLY A 77 -6.46 6.30 -12.27
N GLU A 78 -5.98 6.67 -11.08
CA GLU A 78 -4.60 6.46 -10.65
C GLU A 78 -4.18 4.98 -10.71
N PHE A 79 -5.13 4.07 -10.47
CA PHE A 79 -4.89 2.62 -10.45
C PHE A 79 -5.26 1.91 -11.74
N ARG A 80 -5.63 2.64 -12.81
CA ARG A 80 -5.87 2.00 -14.10
C ARG A 80 -4.54 1.46 -14.61
N ALA A 81 -4.54 0.20 -15.03
CA ALA A 81 -3.39 -0.34 -15.74
C ALA A 81 -3.08 0.59 -16.93
N ILE A 82 -1.85 1.11 -16.98
CA ILE A 82 -1.34 1.62 -18.24
C ILE A 82 -1.18 0.37 -19.10
N GLU A 83 -2.14 0.11 -19.98
CA GLU A 83 -1.90 -0.79 -21.11
C GLU A 83 -0.77 -0.14 -21.92
N LEU A 84 0.48 -0.52 -21.59
CA LEU A 84 1.58 -0.37 -22.52
C LEU A 84 1.13 -1.14 -23.76
N LEU A 85 0.78 -0.38 -24.80
CA LEU A 85 0.58 -0.89 -26.16
C LEU A 85 1.73 -1.87 -26.46
N GLN A 86 1.44 -3.17 -26.40
CA GLN A 86 2.29 -4.25 -26.88
C GLN A 86 1.53 -5.01 -27.96
#